data_AF-A0A524LZM6-F1
#
_entry.id   AF-A0A524LZM6-F1
#
_cell.length_a   1.000
_cell.length_b   1.000
_cell.length_c   1.000
_cell.angle_alpha   90.00
_cell.angle_beta   90.00
_cell.angle_gamma   90.00
#
_symmetry.space_group_name_H-M   'P 1'
#
loop_
_entity.id
_entity.type
_entity.pdbx_description
1 polymer ?
#
loop_
_entity_poly.entity_id
_entity_poly.type
_entity_poly.pdbx_seq_one_letter_code
_entity_poly.pdbx_strand_id
1 'polypeptide(L)'
;AYVAASPGLAIIDISDPATPEKLGSNVSISGPYFNGIVVAGVYVYVATPSGLAMINISDPANPGAPTFLGIAGGARDVAVAGNYAYVAAGGSGLAIVKL
;
A
#
# COMPACT_ATOMS: atom_id res chain seq x y z
N ALA A 1 11.86 4.57 2.12
CA ALA A 1 11.37 3.38 1.37
C ALA A 1 10.14 2.79 2.06
N TYR A 2 9.26 2.15 1.28
CA TYR A 2 8.05 1.50 1.76
C TYR A 2 8.06 0.05 1.29
N VAL A 3 7.88 -0.89 2.22
CA VAL A 3 7.94 -2.33 1.93
C VAL A 3 6.70 -2.99 2.48
N ALA A 4 5.87 -3.56 1.60
CA ALA A 4 4.74 -4.39 2.00
C ALA A 4 5.12 -5.87 1.95
N ALA A 5 5.13 -6.54 3.11
CA ALA A 5 5.37 -7.96 3.25
C ALA A 5 4.61 -8.48 4.48
N SER A 6 4.10 -9.71 4.47
CA SER A 6 3.40 -10.26 5.65
C SER A 6 4.26 -10.09 6.92
N PRO A 7 3.75 -9.45 8.00
CA PRO A 7 2.33 -9.18 8.29
C PRO A 7 1.80 -7.77 7.93
N GLY A 8 2.49 -6.94 7.16
CA GLY A 8 1.98 -5.63 6.77
C GLY A 8 2.95 -4.69 6.04
N LEU A 9 2.90 -3.40 6.37
CA LEU A 9 3.74 -2.36 5.78
C LEU A 9 4.85 -1.95 6.77
N ALA A 10 6.10 -2.00 6.32
CA ALA A 10 7.24 -1.40 6.97
C ALA A 10 7.65 -0.11 6.25
N ILE A 11 7.97 0.91 7.05
CA ILE A 11 8.52 2.18 6.56
C ILE A 11 9.99 2.21 6.99
N ILE A 12 10.87 2.49 6.03
CA ILE A 12 12.31 2.45 6.23
C ILE A 12 12.89 3.79 5.79
N ASP A 13 13.56 4.51 6.69
CA ASP A 13 14.39 5.63 6.31
C ASP A 13 15.64 5.11 5.57
N ILE A 14 15.89 5.71 4.41
CA ILE A 14 17.02 5.40 3.52
C ILE A 14 17.82 6.66 3.22
N SER A 15 17.75 7.67 4.10
CA SER A 15 18.51 8.91 4.02
C SER A 15 20.02 8.64 4.00
N ASP A 16 20.49 7.64 4.76
CA ASP A 16 21.77 6.97 4.57
C ASP A 16 21.54 5.56 3.96
N PRO A 17 21.85 5.34 2.66
CA PRO A 17 21.72 4.04 2.02
C PRO A 17 22.65 2.96 2.59
N ALA A 18 23.75 3.32 3.26
CA ALA A 18 24.65 2.36 3.89
C ALA A 18 24.10 1.84 5.23
N THR A 19 23.22 2.61 5.88
CA THR A 19 22.62 2.28 7.18
C THR A 19 21.12 2.60 7.21
N PRO A 20 20.29 1.83 6.49
CA PRO A 20 18.84 2.04 6.49
C PRO A 20 18.22 1.73 7.86
N GLU A 21 17.30 2.57 8.31
CA GLU A 21 16.65 2.47 9.61
C GLU A 21 15.14 2.25 9.49
N LYS A 22 14.58 1.36 10.30
CA LYS A 22 13.14 1.15 10.32
C LYS A 22 12.45 2.26 11.12
N LEU A 23 11.49 2.94 10.52
CA LEU A 23 10.64 3.91 11.19
C LEU A 23 9.43 3.21 11.82
N GLY A 24 9.31 3.33 13.15
CA GLY A 24 8.16 2.86 13.91
C GLY A 24 7.90 1.34 13.82
N SER A 25 6.68 0.96 14.22
CA SER A 25 6.19 -0.42 14.12
C SER A 25 5.60 -0.71 12.74
N ASN A 26 5.47 -1.99 12.37
CA ASN A 26 4.76 -2.35 11.15
C ASN A 26 3.29 -1.93 11.24
N VAL A 27 2.74 -1.41 10.15
CA VAL A 27 1.29 -1.27 10.01
C VAL A 27 0.73 -2.62 9.59
N SER A 28 -0.04 -3.27 10.46
CA SER A 28 -0.68 -4.55 10.15
C SER A 28 -1.67 -4.40 9.01
N ILE A 29 -1.48 -5.17 7.94
CA ILE A 29 -2.42 -5.26 6.82
C ILE A 29 -2.86 -6.72 6.75
N SER A 30 -4.16 -6.97 6.73
CA SER A 30 -4.66 -8.35 6.66
C SER A 30 -4.41 -8.92 5.25
N GLY A 31 -3.84 -10.12 5.20
CA GLY A 31 -3.68 -10.86 3.95
C GLY A 31 -2.40 -11.71 3.93
N PRO A 32 -2.42 -12.85 3.22
CA PRO A 32 -1.27 -13.75 3.10
C PRO A 32 -0.12 -13.20 2.25
N TYR A 33 -0.37 -12.27 1.33
CA TYR A 33 0.63 -11.71 0.42
C TYR A 33 0.20 -10.32 -0.10
N PHE A 34 1.19 -9.48 -0.41
CA PHE A 34 1.01 -8.15 -1.00
C PHE A 34 1.88 -8.06 -2.25
N ASN A 35 1.28 -7.69 -3.38
CA ASN A 35 1.95 -7.79 -4.68
C ASN A 35 2.27 -6.42 -5.30
N GLY A 36 1.41 -5.42 -5.07
CA GLY A 36 1.60 -4.06 -5.58
C GLY A 36 1.57 -3.05 -4.45
N ILE A 37 2.47 -2.08 -4.51
CA ILE A 37 2.54 -0.95 -3.59
C ILE A 37 2.87 0.31 -4.38
N VAL A 38 2.16 1.40 -4.11
CA VAL A 38 2.47 2.70 -4.69
C VAL A 38 2.25 3.79 -3.65
N VAL A 39 3.11 4.80 -3.69
CA VAL A 39 2.98 6.01 -2.89
C VAL A 39 2.42 7.11 -3.79
N ALA A 40 1.36 7.78 -3.36
CA ALA A 40 0.85 8.97 -4.01
C ALA A 40 0.45 10.01 -2.97
N GLY A 41 1.13 11.16 -3.01
CA GLY A 41 0.99 12.20 -1.99
C GLY A 41 1.33 11.66 -0.59
N VAL A 42 0.38 11.81 0.34
CA VAL A 42 0.51 11.37 1.74
C VAL A 42 -0.06 9.98 2.00
N TYR A 43 -0.31 9.20 0.94
CA TYR A 43 -0.88 7.85 1.05
C TYR A 43 0.00 6.79 0.42
N VAL A 44 0.01 5.62 1.06
CA VAL A 44 0.46 4.36 0.48
C VAL A 44 -0.76 3.52 0.14
N TYR A 45 -0.78 3.01 -1.08
CA TYR A 45 -1.80 2.08 -1.57
C TYR A 45 -1.16 0.71 -1.72
N VAL A 46 -1.74 -0.31 -1.09
CA VAL A 46 -1.24 -1.69 -1.12
C VAL A 46 -2.32 -2.58 -1.71
N ALA A 47 -1.99 -3.30 -2.78
CA ALA A 47 -2.85 -4.32 -3.36
C ALA A 47 -2.91 -5.54 -2.43
N THR A 48 -4.11 -5.90 -2.00
CA THR A 48 -4.40 -7.04 -1.13
C THR A 48 -5.32 -8.05 -1.83
N PRO A 49 -5.40 -9.30 -1.32
CA PRO A 49 -6.33 -10.29 -1.88
C PRO A 49 -7.81 -9.88 -1.83
N SER A 50 -8.19 -8.98 -0.92
CA SER A 50 -9.55 -8.47 -0.76
C SER A 50 -9.79 -7.13 -1.47
N GLY A 51 -8.75 -6.47 -1.98
CA GLY A 51 -8.86 -5.21 -2.70
C GLY A 51 -7.68 -4.27 -2.45
N LEU A 52 -7.94 -3.04 -2.03
CA LEU A 52 -6.90 -2.03 -1.82
C LEU A 52 -6.87 -1.58 -0.36
N ALA A 53 -5.69 -1.63 0.27
CA ALA A 53 -5.44 -0.99 1.55
C ALA A 53 -4.83 0.39 1.34
N MET A 54 -5.35 1.39 2.04
CA MET A 54 -4.91 2.78 1.98
C MET A 54 -4.42 3.21 3.35
N ILE A 55 -3.19 3.70 3.42
CA ILE A 55 -2.53 4.09 4.67
C ILE A 55 -2.06 5.53 4.54
N ASN A 56 -2.52 6.41 5.45
CA ASN A 56 -1.98 7.77 5.54
C ASN A 56 -0.58 7.71 6.19
N ILE A 57 0.40 8.32 5.53
CA ILE A 57 1.81 8.36 5.90
C ILE A 57 2.33 9.79 6.07
N SER A 58 1.45 10.73 6.43
CA SER A 58 1.83 12.13 6.70
C SER A 58 2.84 12.25 7.85
N ASP A 59 2.76 11.35 8.83
CA ASP A 59 3.83 11.05 9.79
C ASP A 59 4.36 9.61 9.53
N PRO A 60 5.51 9.46 8.86
CA PRO A 60 6.09 8.14 8.56
C PRO A 60 6.53 7.35 9.80
N ALA A 61 6.74 7.99 10.95
CA ALA A 61 7.06 7.30 12.20
C ALA A 61 5.80 6.77 12.90
N ASN A 62 4.65 7.40 12.65
CA ASN A 62 3.34 7.01 13.19
C ASN A 62 2.26 6.98 12.09
N PRO A 63 2.36 6.06 11.12
CA PRO A 63 1.38 5.93 10.04
C PRO A 63 -0.03 5.62 10.57
N GLY A 64 -1.04 6.10 9.86
CA GLY A 64 -2.44 5.88 10.20
C GLY A 64 -2.88 4.41 10.05
N ALA A 65 -4.03 4.07 10.63
CA ALA A 65 -4.62 2.74 10.43
C ALA A 65 -5.06 2.53 8.96
N PRO A 66 -4.94 1.31 8.40
CA PRO A 66 -5.38 1.03 7.05
C PRO A 66 -6.89 1.19 6.88
N THR A 67 -7.30 1.85 5.80
CA THR A 67 -8.67 1.79 5.28
C THR A 67 -8.71 0.84 4.11
N PHE A 68 -9.74 0.00 4.03
CA PHE A 68 -9.87 -1.02 3.00
C PHE A 68 -10.98 -0.67 2.02
N LEU A 69 -10.67 -0.78 0.72
CA LEU A 69 -11.65 -0.75 -0.35
C LEU A 69 -11.73 -2.13 -1.00
N GLY A 70 -12.92 -2.73 -0.98
CA GLY A 70 -13.17 -4.01 -1.62
C GLY A 70 -13.11 -3.88 -3.15
N ILE A 71 -12.31 -4.74 -3.79
CA ILE A 71 -12.24 -4.83 -5.25
C ILE A 71 -12.42 -6.29 -5.64
N ALA A 72 -13.43 -6.57 -6.46
CA ALA A 72 -13.73 -7.91 -6.95
C ALA A 72 -12.55 -8.49 -7.74
N GLY A 73 -12.37 -9.82 -7.69
CA GLY A 73 -11.30 -10.52 -8.40
C GLY A 73 -9.91 -10.47 -7.75
N GLY A 74 -9.76 -9.67 -6.68
CA GLY A 74 -8.55 -9.54 -5.87
C GLY A 74 -7.49 -8.68 -6.53
N ALA A 75 -6.95 -7.71 -5.79
CA ALA A 75 -5.94 -6.80 -6.33
C ALA A 75 -4.59 -7.51 -6.48
N ARG A 76 -3.94 -7.27 -7.61
CA ARG A 76 -2.61 -7.81 -7.95
C ARG A 76 -1.57 -6.71 -8.05
N ASP A 77 -1.94 -5.56 -8.56
CA ASP A 77 -1.06 -4.40 -8.63
C ASP A 77 -1.88 -3.11 -8.62
N VAL A 78 -1.23 -1.99 -8.32
CA VAL A 78 -1.85 -0.66 -8.28
C VAL A 78 -0.90 0.40 -8.83
N ALA A 79 -1.44 1.24 -9.73
CA ALA A 79 -0.78 2.45 -10.19
C ALA A 79 -1.68 3.66 -9.90
N VAL A 80 -1.09 4.81 -9.59
CA VAL A 80 -1.83 6.06 -9.38
C VAL A 80 -1.45 7.08 -10.44
N ALA A 81 -2.45 7.69 -11.07
CA ALA A 81 -2.27 8.80 -12.00
C ALA A 81 -3.35 9.86 -11.77
N GLY A 82 -2.92 11.07 -11.41
CA GLY A 82 -3.81 12.14 -10.99
C GLY A 82 -4.65 11.73 -9.79
N ASN A 83 -5.97 11.89 -9.89
CA ASN A 83 -6.92 11.58 -8.82
C ASN A 83 -7.50 10.16 -8.91
N TYR A 84 -6.79 9.24 -9.57
CA TYR A 84 -7.27 7.88 -9.82
C TYR A 84 -6.21 6.83 -9.52
N ALA A 85 -6.63 5.75 -8.87
CA ALA A 85 -5.90 4.50 -8.79
C ALA A 85 -6.43 3.49 -9.81
N TYR A 86 -5.53 2.86 -10.54
CA TYR A 86 -5.74 1.82 -11.52
C TYR A 86 -5.27 0.51 -10.91
N VAL A 87 -6.22 -0.39 -10.62
CA VAL A 87 -5.96 -1.61 -9.87
C VAL A 87 -6.17 -2.82 -10.77
N ALA A 88 -5.11 -3.62 -10.96
CA ALA A 88 -5.21 -4.90 -11.64
C ALA A 88 -6.01 -5.87 -10.76
N ALA A 89 -7.28 -6.09 -11.12
CA ALA A 89 -8.30 -6.75 -10.32
C ALA A 89 -8.47 -8.24 -10.67
N GLY A 90 -7.36 -8.92 -11.00
CA GLY A 90 -7.35 -10.35 -11.31
C GLY A 90 -8.40 -10.75 -12.35
N GLY A 91 -9.29 -11.68 -11.98
CA GLY A 91 -10.35 -12.18 -12.87
C GLY A 91 -11.42 -11.15 -13.26
N SER A 92 -11.47 -10.00 -12.58
CA SER A 92 -12.40 -8.90 -12.87
C SER A 92 -11.79 -7.85 -13.81
N GLY A 93 -10.54 -8.02 -14.26
CA GLY A 93 -9.89 -7.10 -15.20
C GLY A 93 -9.24 -5.91 -14.50
N LEU A 94 -9.71 -4.70 -14.79
CA LEU A 94 -9.17 -3.44 -14.27
C LEU A 94 -10.24 -2.69 -13.48
N ALA A 95 -9.93 -2.28 -12.25
CA ALA A 95 -10.75 -1.38 -11.46
C ALA A 95 -10.14 0.03 -11.45
N ILE A 96 -10.97 1.06 -11.59
CA ILE A 96 -10.55 2.46 -11.49
C ILE A 96 -11.24 3.08 -10.28
N VAL A 97 -10.44 3.59 -9.35
CA VAL A 97 -10.88 4.14 -8.07
C VAL A 97 -10.53 5.61 -8.02
N LYS A 98 -11.48 6.48 -7.64
CA LYS A 98 -11.21 7.89 -7.38
C LYS A 98 -10.55 8.04 -6.00
N LEU A 99 -9.48 8.82 -5.94
CA LEU A 99 -8.69 9.11 -4.73
C LEU A 99 -9.11 10.42 -4.06
#